data_AF-B8MSG2-F1
#
_entry.id   AF-B8MSG2-F1
#
_cell.length_a   1.000
_cell.length_b   1.000
_cell.length_c   1.000
_cell.angle_alpha   90.00
_cell.angle_beta   90.00
_cell.angle_gamma   90.00
#
_symmetry.space_group_name_H-M   'P 1'
#
loop_
_entity.id
_entity.type
_entity.pdbx_description
1 polymer ?
#
loop_
_entity_poly.entity_id
_entity_poly.type
_entity_poly.pdbx_seq_one_letter_code
_entity_poly.pdbx_strand_id
1 'polypeptide(L)'
;MTEGAPFELSSVAEIDGLIANGTFKIVHRDDVNLRDLHIFNSRLVNEIKGKNEIPYKKSHLVIQGYNDAGKAGILTQAPIIQWASQRLLISLIPTLLSMDMVVEIRDITQVYTQAKTKLQRIIVTNLSKEIRGKYPPGSLLLVEGALYGIPEASVHWFGTYHEHYKVKIDMETSTYDPCLLVTKPGAESFGLVGMQTDDILIIATEKFARGEERALQEVGFKAKPKTQLSQDTPLEFNGARIILESRAEQAENPERGLRFIPLDLIKAKIIIFTDGSFVNNRDLTSQIGFLIAMVNEDFSEEGRFIATGNIIHWALSKCKRVTRSVLASEIYGLTTGFDHGITLASIIKMIMDHLNLPTILVVVCTNSYSLYECLVKLGTTKEKRLIIDLIALHQSYKKREIDEIR
;
A
#
# COMPACT_ATOMS: atom_id res chain seq x y z
N MET A 1 41.14 28.34 -1.58
CA MET A 1 40.36 27.09 -1.57
C MET A 1 39.50 27.12 -2.82
N THR A 2 39.88 26.38 -3.86
CA THR A 2 39.09 26.27 -5.08
C THR A 2 37.80 25.53 -4.71
N GLU A 3 36.67 26.25 -4.73
CA GLU A 3 35.36 25.61 -4.63
C GLU A 3 35.26 24.60 -5.78
N GLY A 4 35.13 23.31 -5.42
CA GLY A 4 34.96 22.24 -6.39
C GLY A 4 33.73 22.45 -7.27
N ALA A 5 33.63 21.67 -8.36
CA ALA A 5 32.51 21.77 -9.28
C ALA A 5 31.16 21.58 -8.53
N PRO A 6 30.05 22.19 -8.99
CA PRO A 6 28.76 22.01 -8.36
C PRO A 6 28.43 20.52 -8.19
N PHE A 7 28.05 20.09 -6.98
CA PHE A 7 27.72 18.70 -6.61
C PHE A 7 28.91 17.73 -6.54
N GLU A 8 30.16 18.18 -6.65
CA GLU A 8 31.32 17.29 -6.66
C GLU A 8 31.44 16.44 -5.39
N LEU A 9 31.36 17.07 -4.21
CA LEU A 9 31.41 16.35 -2.91
C LEU A 9 30.27 15.35 -2.76
N SER A 10 29.05 15.74 -3.14
CA SER A 10 27.86 14.87 -3.12
C SER A 10 28.00 13.68 -4.08
N SER A 11 28.59 13.90 -5.25
CA SER A 11 28.80 12.86 -6.26
C SER A 11 29.86 11.86 -5.81
N VAL A 12 30.95 12.33 -5.18
CA VAL A 12 31.97 11.45 -4.60
C VAL A 12 31.37 10.61 -3.48
N ALA A 13 30.64 11.23 -2.55
CA ALA A 13 29.99 10.52 -1.45
C ALA A 13 28.99 9.45 -1.92
N GLU A 14 28.20 9.72 -2.96
CA GLU A 14 27.28 8.75 -3.56
C GLU A 14 28.05 7.55 -4.14
N ILE A 15 29.08 7.79 -4.95
CA ILE A 15 29.85 6.72 -5.60
C ILE A 15 30.60 5.87 -4.58
N ASP A 16 31.29 6.50 -3.63
CA ASP A 16 32.03 5.80 -2.58
C ASP A 16 31.09 4.98 -1.69
N GLY A 17 29.89 5.52 -1.39
CA GLY A 17 28.85 4.80 -0.65
C GLY A 17 28.35 3.56 -1.39
N LEU A 18 28.12 3.67 -2.70
CA LEU A 18 27.67 2.53 -3.53
C LEU A 18 28.75 1.45 -3.68
N ILE A 19 30.03 1.84 -3.77
CA ILE A 19 31.16 0.90 -3.78
C ILE A 19 31.29 0.21 -2.41
N ALA A 20 31.22 0.97 -1.31
CA ALA A 20 31.31 0.43 0.05
C ALA A 20 30.17 -0.56 0.36
N ASN A 21 28.97 -0.29 -0.16
CA ASN A 21 27.82 -1.19 -0.04
C ASN A 21 27.90 -2.41 -0.98
N GLY A 22 28.89 -2.48 -1.86
CA GLY A 22 29.02 -3.56 -2.84
C GLY A 22 27.94 -3.55 -3.92
N THR A 23 27.27 -2.41 -4.16
CA THR A 23 26.22 -2.29 -5.18
C THR A 23 26.78 -2.49 -6.59
N PHE A 24 28.00 -2.02 -6.85
CA PHE A 24 28.73 -2.28 -8.08
C PHE A 24 30.24 -2.33 -7.84
N LYS A 25 30.96 -2.85 -8.84
CA LYS A 25 32.44 -2.82 -8.90
C LYS A 25 32.89 -2.14 -10.17
N ILE A 26 34.08 -1.56 -10.13
CA ILE A 26 34.73 -1.00 -11.31
C ILE A 26 35.69 -2.06 -11.85
N VAL A 27 35.54 -2.38 -13.13
CA VAL A 27 36.29 -3.44 -13.82
C VAL A 27 36.81 -2.93 -15.16
N HIS A 28 37.94 -3.46 -15.63
CA HIS A 28 38.39 -3.14 -16.98
C HIS A 28 37.58 -3.94 -18.01
N ARG A 29 37.38 -3.38 -19.20
CA ARG A 29 36.64 -4.02 -20.30
C ARG A 29 37.18 -5.42 -20.65
N ASP A 30 38.50 -5.60 -20.53
CA ASP A 30 39.16 -6.86 -20.89
C ASP A 30 38.97 -7.96 -19.82
N ASP A 31 38.58 -7.58 -18.60
CA ASP A 31 38.36 -8.51 -17.48
C ASP A 31 36.97 -9.14 -17.51
N VAL A 32 36.08 -8.70 -18.41
CA VAL A 32 34.68 -9.14 -18.49
C VAL A 32 34.39 -9.76 -19.85
N ASN A 33 33.79 -10.94 -19.86
CA ASN A 33 33.29 -11.53 -21.09
C ASN A 33 32.02 -10.81 -21.56
N LEU A 34 32.18 -9.88 -22.51
CA LEU A 34 31.10 -9.03 -23.01
C LEU A 34 30.36 -9.60 -24.24
N ARG A 35 30.70 -10.81 -24.70
CA ARG A 35 30.23 -11.32 -26.01
C ARG A 35 28.71 -11.38 -26.17
N ASP A 36 27.97 -11.51 -25.08
CA ASP A 36 26.50 -11.58 -25.07
C ASP A 36 25.85 -10.58 -24.09
N LEU A 37 26.61 -9.58 -23.62
CA LEU A 37 26.14 -8.60 -22.65
C LEU A 37 25.82 -7.27 -23.32
N HIS A 38 24.63 -6.75 -23.05
CA HIS A 38 24.30 -5.38 -23.40
C HIS A 38 24.98 -4.41 -22.42
N ILE A 39 25.77 -3.47 -22.94
CA ILE A 39 26.42 -2.44 -22.13
C ILE A 39 25.48 -1.23 -22.04
N PHE A 40 24.93 -1.02 -20.85
CA PHE A 40 24.07 0.13 -20.57
C PHE A 40 24.89 1.42 -20.41
N ASN A 41 24.22 2.55 -20.40
CA ASN A 41 24.82 3.82 -19.99
C ASN A 41 24.35 4.19 -18.57
N SER A 42 25.14 5.01 -17.88
CA SER A 42 24.80 5.54 -16.56
C SER A 42 24.90 7.06 -16.56
N ARG A 43 24.18 7.71 -15.65
CA ARG A 43 24.23 9.16 -15.44
C ARG A 43 24.17 9.50 -13.96
N LEU A 44 24.84 10.56 -13.55
CA LEU A 44 24.59 11.19 -12.26
C LEU A 44 23.42 12.18 -12.39
N VAL A 45 22.42 12.02 -11.55
CA VAL A 45 21.28 12.94 -11.43
C VAL A 45 21.47 13.77 -10.18
N ASN A 46 21.53 15.09 -10.34
CA ASN A 46 21.76 16.05 -9.26
C ASN A 46 20.45 16.76 -8.90
N GLU A 47 20.16 16.85 -7.60
CA GLU A 47 18.96 17.46 -7.06
C GLU A 47 19.31 18.32 -5.84
N ILE A 48 18.69 19.49 -5.72
CA ILE A 48 18.73 20.29 -4.49
C ILE A 48 17.50 19.95 -3.67
N LYS A 49 17.69 19.38 -2.47
CA LYS A 49 16.62 19.08 -1.51
C LYS A 49 16.60 20.10 -0.39
N GLY A 50 15.51 20.11 0.39
CA GLY A 50 15.33 21.03 1.53
C GLY A 50 14.74 22.39 1.13
N LYS A 51 13.68 22.42 0.32
CA LYS A 51 13.00 23.69 -0.05
C LYS A 51 12.42 24.44 1.16
N ASN A 52 12.05 23.71 2.21
CA ASN A 52 11.47 24.25 3.45
C ASN A 52 12.48 24.26 4.61
N GLU A 53 13.74 23.88 4.36
CA GLU A 53 14.83 23.80 5.33
C GLU A 53 16.11 24.41 4.73
N ILE A 54 17.29 24.11 5.29
CA ILE A 54 18.57 24.48 4.68
C ILE A 54 18.77 23.64 3.41
N PRO A 55 18.87 24.26 2.22
CA PRO A 55 19.01 23.52 0.98
C PRO A 55 20.33 22.74 0.94
N TYR A 56 20.27 21.48 0.54
CA TYR A 56 21.46 20.64 0.39
C TYR A 56 21.49 19.93 -0.97
N LYS A 57 22.72 19.70 -1.45
CA LYS A 57 23.00 19.06 -2.74
C LYS A 57 22.98 17.55 -2.58
N LYS A 58 22.22 16.85 -3.42
CA LYS A 58 22.16 15.40 -3.48
C LYS A 58 22.42 14.91 -4.90
N SER A 59 23.12 13.78 -5.03
CA SER A 59 23.47 13.15 -6.30
C SER A 59 23.05 11.69 -6.26
N HIS A 60 22.50 11.19 -7.37
CA HIS A 60 22.08 9.81 -7.53
C HIS A 60 22.68 9.20 -8.79
N LEU A 61 23.39 8.08 -8.66
CA LEU A 61 23.82 7.32 -9.82
C LEU A 61 22.62 6.51 -10.36
N VAL A 62 22.26 6.75 -11.62
CA VAL A 62 21.11 6.13 -12.27
C VAL A 62 21.55 5.38 -13.52
N ILE A 63 21.18 4.10 -13.61
CA ILE A 63 21.39 3.27 -14.80
C ILE A 63 20.31 3.57 -15.82
N GLN A 64 20.69 3.69 -17.10
CA GLN A 64 19.76 3.92 -18.20
C GLN A 64 19.11 2.61 -18.67
N GLY A 65 18.48 1.87 -17.76
CA GLY A 65 17.84 0.57 -18.01
C GLY A 65 16.47 0.63 -18.69
N TYR A 66 16.01 1.81 -19.13
CA TYR A 66 14.70 1.94 -19.79
C TYR A 66 14.61 1.17 -21.12
N ASN A 67 15.75 1.04 -21.83
CA ASN A 67 15.88 0.30 -23.08
C ASN A 67 16.26 -1.19 -22.88
N ASP A 68 16.19 -1.69 -21.66
CA ASP A 68 16.51 -3.07 -21.36
C ASP A 68 15.47 -4.02 -21.94
N ALA A 69 15.85 -4.79 -22.97
CA ALA A 69 15.00 -5.82 -23.56
C ALA A 69 14.80 -7.03 -22.63
N GLY A 70 15.78 -7.33 -21.77
CA GLY A 70 15.74 -8.44 -20.82
C GLY A 70 14.72 -8.26 -19.70
N LYS A 71 14.22 -7.03 -19.50
CA LYS A 71 13.20 -6.74 -18.49
C LYS A 71 11.85 -7.43 -18.75
N ALA A 72 11.59 -7.88 -19.99
CA ALA A 72 10.35 -8.56 -20.36
C ALA A 72 10.19 -9.93 -19.68
N GLY A 73 11.30 -10.57 -19.29
CA GLY A 73 11.31 -11.90 -18.68
C GLY A 73 11.41 -11.90 -17.14
N ILE A 74 11.39 -10.73 -16.49
CA ILE A 74 11.60 -10.61 -15.04
C ILE A 74 10.51 -9.79 -14.37
N LEU A 75 10.34 -10.00 -13.07
CA LEU A 75 9.44 -9.17 -12.26
C LEU A 75 10.09 -7.79 -12.03
N THR A 76 9.43 -6.74 -12.51
CA THR A 76 9.92 -5.35 -12.41
C THR A 76 9.05 -4.47 -11.51
N GLN A 77 7.87 -4.97 -11.14
CA GLN A 77 6.91 -4.25 -10.33
C GLN A 77 6.90 -4.83 -8.93
N ALA A 78 7.41 -4.05 -7.98
CA ALA A 78 7.20 -4.33 -6.57
C ALA A 78 5.74 -4.03 -6.19
N PRO A 79 5.17 -4.79 -5.24
CA PRO A 79 3.91 -4.42 -4.63
C PRO A 79 3.97 -3.03 -3.98
N ILE A 80 2.84 -2.34 -4.01
CA ILE A 80 2.58 -1.08 -3.31
C ILE A 80 1.27 -1.21 -2.55
N ILE A 81 1.10 -0.46 -1.46
CA ILE A 81 -0.13 -0.53 -0.67
C ILE A 81 -1.34 -0.16 -1.53
N GLN A 82 -2.38 -0.98 -1.45
CA GLN A 82 -3.63 -0.73 -2.14
C GLN A 82 -4.38 0.41 -1.45
N TRP A 83 -5.14 1.19 -2.23
CA TRP A 83 -5.94 2.28 -1.68
C TRP A 83 -6.97 1.83 -0.66
N ALA A 84 -7.53 0.62 -0.81
CA ALA A 84 -8.48 0.07 0.17
C ALA A 84 -7.79 -0.18 1.52
N SER A 85 -6.60 -0.78 1.53
CA SER A 85 -5.78 -1.01 2.72
C SER A 85 -5.31 0.29 3.36
N GLN A 86 -4.86 1.26 2.55
CA GLN A 86 -4.47 2.59 3.04
C GLN A 86 -5.65 3.28 3.73
N ARG A 87 -6.83 3.30 3.10
CA ARG A 87 -8.02 3.93 3.68
C ARG A 87 -8.49 3.22 4.94
N LEU A 88 -8.42 1.88 4.98
CA LEU A 88 -8.71 1.10 6.18
C LEU A 88 -7.75 1.47 7.32
N LEU A 89 -6.46 1.53 7.05
CA LEU A 89 -5.47 1.89 8.05
C LEU A 89 -5.72 3.30 8.60
N ILE A 90 -5.98 4.27 7.72
CA ILE A 90 -6.30 5.65 8.12
C ILE A 90 -7.63 5.72 8.89
N SER A 91 -8.65 4.96 8.50
CA SER A 91 -9.95 4.98 9.17
C SER A 91 -9.93 4.39 10.59
N LEU A 92 -8.93 3.56 10.89
CA LEU A 92 -8.70 3.00 12.22
C LEU A 92 -7.91 3.94 13.14
N ILE A 93 -7.19 4.93 12.60
CA ILE A 93 -6.35 5.84 13.40
C ILE A 93 -7.09 6.43 14.61
N PRO A 94 -8.27 7.04 14.48
CA PRO A 94 -8.93 7.67 15.64
C PRO A 94 -9.24 6.69 16.76
N THR A 95 -9.68 5.48 16.39
CA THR A 95 -9.99 4.41 17.34
C THR A 95 -8.73 3.91 18.03
N LEU A 96 -7.67 3.65 17.27
CA LEU A 96 -6.41 3.12 17.80
C LEU A 96 -5.68 4.16 18.67
N LEU A 97 -5.75 5.45 18.32
CA LEU A 97 -5.29 6.54 19.20
C LEU A 97 -6.03 6.56 20.54
N SER A 98 -7.34 6.30 20.55
CA SER A 98 -8.12 6.19 21.79
C SER A 98 -7.78 4.96 22.65
N MET A 99 -7.01 4.03 22.09
CA MET A 99 -6.45 2.85 22.75
C MET A 99 -4.96 3.03 23.09
N ASP A 100 -4.52 4.28 23.27
CA ASP A 100 -3.14 4.66 23.66
C ASP A 100 -2.05 4.20 22.66
N MET A 101 -2.40 4.11 21.38
CA MET A 101 -1.42 3.85 20.32
C MET A 101 -0.83 5.14 19.77
N VAL A 102 0.34 5.04 19.16
CA VAL A 102 0.99 6.10 18.40
C VAL A 102 0.85 5.88 16.91
N VAL A 103 0.81 6.97 16.15
CA VAL A 103 0.85 6.96 14.68
C VAL A 103 2.10 7.67 14.24
N GLU A 104 2.96 6.98 13.51
CA GLU A 104 4.27 7.47 13.07
C GLU A 104 4.49 7.19 11.59
N ILE A 105 5.26 8.05 10.93
CA ILE A 105 5.83 7.77 9.62
C ILE A 105 7.34 7.57 9.73
N ARG A 106 7.82 6.55 9.02
CA ARG A 106 9.23 6.32 8.75
C ARG A 106 9.50 6.50 7.26
N ASP A 107 10.49 7.34 6.95
CA ASP A 107 11.01 7.57 5.60
C ASP A 107 12.39 6.89 5.48
N ILE A 108 12.48 5.86 4.65
CA ILE A 108 13.71 5.12 4.37
C ILE A 108 14.52 5.82 3.27
N THR A 109 15.78 6.14 3.56
CA THR A 109 16.63 6.88 2.63
C THR A 109 17.33 5.94 1.64
N GLN A 110 17.33 6.25 0.34
CA GLN A 110 18.07 5.48 -0.68
C GLN A 110 17.71 3.98 -0.73
N VAL A 111 16.42 3.66 -0.58
CA VAL A 111 15.85 2.30 -0.52
C VAL A 111 16.53 1.25 -1.38
N TYR A 112 16.70 1.48 -2.69
CA TYR A 112 17.23 0.45 -3.60
C TYR A 112 18.66 0.05 -3.27
N THR A 113 19.49 1.00 -2.86
CA THR A 113 20.90 0.75 -2.52
C THR A 113 21.07 0.00 -1.20
N GLN A 114 20.00 -0.10 -0.40
CA GLN A 114 19.96 -0.83 0.86
C GLN A 114 19.43 -2.26 0.69
N ALA A 115 18.98 -2.65 -0.51
CA ALA A 115 18.55 -4.01 -0.77
C ALA A 115 19.74 -4.98 -0.57
N LYS A 116 19.50 -6.07 0.16
CA LYS A 116 20.54 -7.04 0.53
C LYS A 116 20.70 -8.16 -0.50
N THR A 117 19.76 -8.26 -1.42
CA THR A 117 19.76 -9.27 -2.48
C THR A 117 20.58 -8.80 -3.68
N LYS A 118 21.29 -9.74 -4.31
CA LYS A 118 22.01 -9.49 -5.57
C LYS A 118 21.07 -9.63 -6.76
N LEU A 119 21.39 -8.91 -7.83
CA LEU A 119 20.73 -9.08 -9.12
C LEU A 119 20.96 -10.50 -9.63
N GLN A 120 19.92 -11.09 -10.23
CA GLN A 120 20.01 -12.43 -10.80
C GLN A 120 20.70 -12.47 -12.17
N ARG A 121 20.97 -11.30 -12.76
CA ARG A 121 21.62 -11.15 -14.06
C ARG A 121 22.74 -10.12 -13.97
N ILE A 122 23.68 -10.26 -14.89
CA ILE A 122 24.82 -9.37 -15.01
C ILE A 122 24.36 -8.09 -15.71
N ILE A 123 24.52 -6.95 -15.03
CA ILE A 123 24.31 -5.63 -15.62
C ILE A 123 25.66 -4.94 -15.70
N VAL A 124 26.09 -4.61 -16.92
CA VAL A 124 27.32 -3.85 -17.16
C VAL A 124 26.96 -2.50 -17.74
N THR A 125 27.60 -1.44 -17.26
CA THR A 125 27.36 -0.10 -17.77
C THR A 125 28.64 0.71 -17.95
N ASN A 126 28.64 1.59 -18.95
CA ASN A 126 29.66 2.61 -19.09
C ASN A 126 29.65 3.55 -17.88
N LEU A 127 30.83 3.99 -17.46
CA LEU A 127 30.97 5.09 -16.51
C LEU A 127 30.26 6.34 -17.03
N SER A 128 29.56 7.02 -16.12
CA SER A 128 28.90 8.29 -16.40
C SER A 128 29.94 9.34 -16.81
N LYS A 129 29.52 10.33 -17.59
CA LYS A 129 30.46 11.35 -18.13
C LYS A 129 31.20 12.10 -17.03
N GLU A 130 30.55 12.27 -15.89
CA GLU A 130 31.02 13.03 -14.74
C GLU A 130 32.13 12.30 -13.96
N ILE A 131 32.11 10.97 -13.92
CA ILE A 131 33.10 10.18 -13.18
C ILE A 131 34.14 9.51 -14.08
N ARG A 132 33.90 9.46 -15.39
CA ARG A 132 34.79 8.79 -16.37
C ARG A 132 36.23 9.29 -16.28
N GLY A 133 36.45 10.58 -16.04
CA GLY A 133 37.79 11.16 -15.94
C GLY A 133 38.59 10.72 -14.70
N LYS A 134 37.96 10.08 -13.71
CA LYS A 134 38.60 9.61 -12.48
C LYS A 134 39.15 8.19 -12.58
N TYR A 135 38.83 7.47 -13.65
CA TYR A 135 39.18 6.06 -13.83
C TYR A 135 39.90 5.83 -15.16
N PRO A 136 40.73 4.78 -15.29
CA PRO A 136 41.42 4.46 -16.54
C PRO A 136 40.45 4.32 -17.72
N PRO A 137 40.87 4.72 -18.94
CA PRO A 137 40.09 4.44 -20.16
C PRO A 137 39.76 2.94 -20.26
N GLY A 138 38.54 2.62 -20.69
CA GLY A 138 38.08 1.22 -20.76
C GLY A 138 37.45 0.68 -19.47
N SER A 139 37.37 1.48 -18.41
CA SER A 139 36.68 1.10 -17.17
C SER A 139 35.16 1.04 -17.35
N LEU A 140 34.55 -0.01 -16.79
CA LEU A 140 33.11 -0.29 -16.78
C LEU A 140 32.63 -0.46 -15.33
N LEU A 141 31.33 -0.25 -15.11
CA LEU A 141 30.66 -0.60 -13.88
C LEU A 141 29.99 -1.96 -14.05
N LEU A 142 30.38 -2.92 -13.23
CA LEU A 142 29.70 -4.20 -13.05
C LEU A 142 28.73 -4.05 -11.88
N VAL A 143 27.44 -3.97 -12.18
CA VAL A 143 26.40 -3.76 -11.16
C VAL A 143 25.93 -5.11 -10.63
N GLU A 144 26.10 -5.33 -9.33
CA GLU A 144 25.74 -6.57 -8.63
C GLU A 144 24.48 -6.42 -7.77
N GLY A 145 24.16 -5.21 -7.33
CA GLY A 145 23.03 -4.89 -6.44
C GLY A 145 21.97 -4.01 -7.08
N ALA A 146 20.86 -3.83 -6.37
CA ALA A 146 19.79 -2.95 -6.82
C ALA A 146 20.24 -1.47 -6.83
N LEU A 147 19.90 -0.77 -7.91
CA LEU A 147 20.26 0.63 -8.12
C LEU A 147 19.16 1.34 -8.92
N TYR A 148 19.08 2.67 -8.77
CA TYR A 148 18.12 3.48 -9.52
C TYR A 148 18.25 3.27 -11.04
N GLY A 149 17.10 3.11 -11.70
CA GLY A 149 17.02 2.90 -13.15
C GLY A 149 17.22 1.46 -13.61
N ILE A 150 17.49 0.54 -12.69
CA ILE A 150 17.41 -0.91 -12.94
C ILE A 150 15.94 -1.35 -12.78
N PRO A 151 15.36 -2.06 -13.78
CA PRO A 151 13.94 -2.42 -13.77
C PRO A 151 13.47 -3.20 -12.54
N GLU A 152 14.29 -4.13 -12.03
CA GLU A 152 13.96 -5.03 -10.91
C GLU A 152 14.35 -4.48 -9.52
N ALA A 153 14.96 -3.29 -9.43
CA ALA A 153 15.50 -2.75 -8.18
C ALA A 153 14.46 -2.60 -7.06
N SER A 154 13.24 -2.21 -7.43
CA SER A 154 12.12 -2.06 -6.48
C SER A 154 11.73 -3.39 -5.84
N VAL A 155 11.76 -4.48 -6.61
CA VAL A 155 11.41 -5.84 -6.14
C VAL A 155 12.45 -6.33 -5.14
N HIS A 156 13.73 -6.08 -5.40
CA HIS A 156 14.83 -6.40 -4.49
C HIS A 156 14.71 -5.65 -3.15
N TRP A 157 14.35 -4.36 -3.20
CA TRP A 157 14.09 -3.58 -2.00
C TRP A 157 12.87 -4.11 -1.23
N PHE A 158 11.73 -4.28 -1.92
CA PHE A 158 10.52 -4.81 -1.31
C PHE A 158 10.80 -6.14 -0.61
N GLY A 159 11.45 -7.09 -1.28
CA GLY A 159 11.82 -8.38 -0.67
C GLY A 159 12.66 -8.21 0.59
N THR A 160 13.70 -7.37 0.55
CA THR A 160 14.59 -7.12 1.69
C THR A 160 13.84 -6.53 2.89
N TYR A 161 13.04 -5.49 2.65
CA TYR A 161 12.42 -4.72 3.72
C TYR A 161 11.12 -5.37 4.23
N HIS A 162 10.38 -6.05 3.37
CA HIS A 162 9.25 -6.87 3.77
C HIS A 162 9.72 -8.09 4.59
N GLU A 163 10.82 -8.74 4.22
CA GLU A 163 11.41 -9.83 5.03
C GLU A 163 11.87 -9.33 6.40
N HIS A 164 12.36 -8.09 6.50
CA HIS A 164 12.68 -7.47 7.78
C HIS A 164 11.46 -7.43 8.72
N TYR A 165 10.32 -6.90 8.27
CA TYR A 165 9.12 -6.91 9.11
C TYR A 165 8.62 -8.33 9.41
N LYS A 166 8.63 -9.23 8.42
CA LYS A 166 8.09 -10.59 8.61
C LYS A 166 8.93 -11.48 9.52
N VAL A 167 10.25 -11.42 9.39
CA VAL A 167 11.16 -12.38 10.05
C VAL A 167 11.81 -11.75 11.27
N LYS A 168 12.33 -10.53 11.16
CA LYS A 168 13.07 -9.87 12.25
C LYS A 168 12.12 -9.26 13.28
N ILE A 169 11.00 -8.68 12.84
CA ILE A 169 9.98 -8.06 13.72
C ILE A 169 8.83 -9.05 14.02
N ASP A 170 8.78 -10.18 13.31
CA ASP A 170 7.80 -11.26 13.47
C ASP A 170 6.34 -10.86 13.20
N MET A 171 6.14 -10.06 12.15
CA MET A 171 4.80 -9.68 11.68
C MET A 171 4.23 -10.67 10.68
N GLU A 172 2.90 -10.67 10.55
CA GLU A 172 2.19 -11.36 9.47
C GLU A 172 1.65 -10.37 8.44
N THR A 173 1.64 -10.82 7.20
CA THR A 173 1.12 -10.05 6.07
C THR A 173 -0.40 -10.25 5.98
N SER A 174 -1.13 -9.19 5.63
CA SER A 174 -2.54 -9.30 5.33
C SER A 174 -2.79 -10.28 4.17
N THR A 175 -3.96 -10.91 4.15
CA THR A 175 -4.32 -11.93 3.14
C THR A 175 -4.38 -11.39 1.71
N TYR A 176 -4.60 -10.08 1.53
CA TYR A 176 -4.91 -9.48 0.23
C TYR A 176 -3.93 -8.40 -0.21
N ASP A 177 -3.25 -7.75 0.74
CA ASP A 177 -2.28 -6.70 0.47
C ASP A 177 -0.94 -7.03 1.12
N PRO A 178 0.09 -7.35 0.33
CA PRO A 178 1.39 -7.70 0.86
C PRO A 178 2.11 -6.53 1.55
N CYS A 179 1.64 -5.30 1.36
CA CYS A 179 2.19 -4.11 1.97
C CYS A 179 1.48 -3.72 3.27
N LEU A 180 0.45 -4.45 3.69
CA LEU A 180 -0.19 -4.26 4.98
C LEU A 180 0.19 -5.41 5.91
N LEU A 181 0.81 -5.10 7.04
CA LEU A 181 1.28 -6.08 8.01
C LEU A 181 0.70 -5.79 9.38
N VAL A 182 0.43 -6.84 10.15
CA VAL A 182 -0.02 -6.76 11.53
C VAL A 182 0.81 -7.71 12.40
N THR A 183 1.02 -7.35 13.66
CA THR A 183 1.63 -8.26 14.64
C THR A 183 0.75 -9.49 14.86
N LYS A 184 1.36 -10.67 15.01
CA LYS A 184 0.63 -11.93 15.19
C LYS A 184 -0.17 -11.96 16.49
N PRO A 185 -1.30 -12.68 16.56
CA PRO A 185 -2.05 -12.87 17.80
C PRO A 185 -1.17 -13.42 18.94
N GLY A 186 -1.33 -12.86 20.14
CA GLY A 186 -0.55 -13.23 21.31
C GLY A 186 0.81 -12.54 21.47
N ALA A 187 1.23 -11.68 20.52
CA ALA A 187 2.42 -10.87 20.75
C ALA A 187 2.19 -9.83 21.86
N GLU A 188 3.24 -9.48 22.61
CA GLU A 188 3.14 -8.58 23.76
C GLU A 188 2.88 -7.11 23.40
N SER A 189 2.98 -6.75 22.12
CA SER A 189 2.85 -5.38 21.63
C SER A 189 2.20 -5.38 20.27
N PHE A 190 1.22 -4.48 20.07
CA PHE A 190 0.52 -4.32 18.80
C PHE A 190 1.29 -3.41 17.85
N GLY A 191 1.31 -3.78 16.57
CA GLY A 191 1.75 -2.95 15.45
C GLY A 191 0.97 -3.27 14.19
N LEU A 192 0.50 -2.23 13.51
CA LEU A 192 -0.15 -2.24 12.21
C LEU A 192 0.65 -1.33 11.26
N VAL A 193 1.17 -1.91 10.18
CA VAL A 193 2.16 -1.27 9.31
C VAL A 193 1.67 -1.27 7.87
N GLY A 194 1.58 -0.08 7.27
CA GLY A 194 1.36 0.11 5.84
C GLY A 194 2.64 0.54 5.14
N MET A 195 3.11 -0.26 4.18
CA MET A 195 4.36 -0.03 3.45
C MET A 195 4.10 0.63 2.09
N GLN A 196 4.78 1.74 1.79
CA GLN A 196 4.75 2.39 0.49
C GLN A 196 6.16 2.75 0.03
N THR A 197 6.86 1.80 -0.59
CA THR A 197 8.25 1.95 -1.06
C THR A 197 9.22 2.43 0.03
N ASP A 198 9.42 3.74 0.16
CA ASP A 198 10.26 4.42 1.15
C ASP A 198 9.48 4.94 2.36
N ASP A 199 8.19 5.24 2.21
CA ASP A 199 7.32 5.72 3.29
C ASP A 199 6.59 4.57 3.98
N ILE A 200 6.66 4.51 5.30
CA ILE A 200 6.02 3.48 6.12
C ILE A 200 5.15 4.16 7.16
N LEU A 201 3.85 3.87 7.13
CA LEU A 201 2.90 4.35 8.14
C LEU A 201 2.71 3.27 9.20
N ILE A 202 3.00 3.61 10.45
CA ILE A 202 3.02 2.70 11.60
C ILE A 202 1.97 3.18 12.59
N ILE A 203 0.99 2.32 12.91
CA ILE A 203 0.07 2.52 14.04
C ILE A 203 0.38 1.43 15.06
N ALA A 204 0.86 1.80 16.24
CA ALA A 204 1.40 0.81 17.15
C ALA A 204 1.37 1.24 18.61
N THR A 205 1.52 0.27 19.50
CA THR A 205 1.89 0.56 20.89
C THR A 205 3.30 1.17 20.96
N GLU A 206 3.53 2.02 21.96
CA GLU A 206 4.84 2.64 22.21
C GLU A 206 5.99 1.61 22.31
N LYS A 207 5.69 0.43 22.89
CA LYS A 207 6.65 -0.67 23.04
C LYS A 207 7.07 -1.23 21.68
N PHE A 208 6.12 -1.45 20.77
CA PHE A 208 6.40 -1.90 19.41
C PHE A 208 7.18 -0.85 18.64
N ALA A 209 6.75 0.43 18.68
CA ALA A 209 7.41 1.53 17.97
C ALA A 209 8.91 1.67 18.33
N ARG A 210 9.27 1.48 19.61
CA ARG A 210 10.67 1.43 20.06
C ARG A 210 11.40 0.14 19.69
N GLY A 211 10.70 -0.99 19.61
CA GLY A 211 11.25 -2.26 19.17
C GLY A 211 11.62 -2.24 17.68
N GLU A 212 10.74 -1.68 16.86
CA GLU A 212 10.93 -1.53 15.42
C GLU A 212 12.12 -0.63 15.09
N GLU A 213 12.28 0.52 15.77
CA GLU A 213 13.46 1.39 15.61
C GLU A 213 14.77 0.66 15.97
N ARG A 214 14.78 -0.12 17.06
CA ARG A 214 15.97 -0.91 17.45
C ARG A 214 16.29 -1.98 16.40
N ALA A 215 15.28 -2.69 15.91
CA ALA A 215 15.46 -3.70 14.87
C ALA A 215 16.01 -3.09 13.58
N LEU A 216 15.55 -1.90 13.20
CA LEU A 216 16.05 -1.15 12.04
C LEU A 216 17.54 -0.82 12.19
N GLN A 217 17.94 -0.30 13.36
CA GLN A 217 19.32 0.09 13.67
C GLN A 217 20.26 -1.13 13.71
N GLU A 218 19.85 -2.25 14.30
CA GLU A 218 20.63 -3.50 14.32
C GLU A 218 20.95 -4.02 12.92
N VAL A 219 20.02 -3.84 11.98
CA VAL A 219 20.17 -4.30 10.59
C VAL A 219 20.96 -3.29 9.73
N GLY A 220 21.16 -2.07 10.25
CA GLY A 220 21.93 -1.01 9.64
C GLY A 220 21.19 -0.23 8.55
N PHE A 221 19.85 -0.25 8.55
CA PHE A 221 19.08 0.51 7.57
C PHE A 221 19.12 2.01 7.87
N LYS A 222 19.39 2.81 6.84
CA LYS A 222 19.40 4.27 6.87
C LYS A 222 17.99 4.79 6.67
N ALA A 223 17.47 5.47 7.67
CA ALA A 223 16.18 6.14 7.64
C ALA A 223 16.31 7.56 8.23
N LYS A 224 15.35 8.41 7.92
CA LYS A 224 15.16 9.67 8.66
C LYS A 224 14.61 9.38 10.06
N PRO A 225 14.73 10.32 11.01
CA PRO A 225 13.98 10.25 12.26
C PRO A 225 12.48 10.06 11.97
N LYS A 226 11.82 9.24 12.78
CA LYS A 226 10.37 9.09 12.68
C LYS A 226 9.66 10.40 12.97
N THR A 227 8.58 10.63 12.24
CA THR A 227 7.66 11.74 12.49
C THR A 227 6.40 11.17 13.12
N GLN A 228 6.05 11.62 14.33
CA GLN A 228 4.83 11.21 15.01
C GLN A 228 3.70 12.20 14.72
N LEU A 229 2.50 11.66 14.50
CA LEU A 229 1.28 12.46 14.34
C LEU A 229 0.98 13.23 15.63
N SER A 230 0.79 14.53 15.51
CA SER A 230 0.33 15.40 16.60
C SER A 230 -0.59 16.50 16.06
N GLN A 231 -1.14 17.35 16.93
CA GLN A 231 -1.96 18.50 16.50
C GLN A 231 -1.16 19.45 15.60
N ASP A 232 0.13 19.65 15.91
CA ASP A 232 1.00 20.55 15.14
C ASP A 232 1.75 19.86 14.00
N THR A 233 1.80 18.53 14.02
CA THR A 233 2.61 17.72 13.09
C THR A 233 1.72 16.81 12.24
N PRO A 234 1.29 17.27 11.05
CA PRO A 234 0.56 16.43 10.11
C PRO A 234 1.49 15.39 9.46
N LEU A 235 0.90 14.28 9.03
CA LEU A 235 1.61 13.22 8.31
C LEU A 235 1.17 13.17 6.84
N GLU A 236 2.08 12.78 5.94
CA GLU A 236 1.82 12.60 4.52
C GLU A 236 2.13 11.15 4.15
N PHE A 237 1.14 10.39 3.69
CA PHE A 237 1.31 8.98 3.32
C PHE A 237 0.59 8.65 2.02
N ASN A 238 1.34 8.25 1.00
CA ASN A 238 0.83 7.86 -0.33
C ASN A 238 -0.23 8.85 -0.89
N GLY A 239 0.09 10.15 -0.84
CA GLY A 239 -0.77 11.25 -1.31
C GLY A 239 -1.92 11.65 -0.38
N ALA A 240 -2.05 11.01 0.79
CA ALA A 240 -3.00 11.41 1.83
C ALA A 240 -2.31 12.24 2.92
N ARG A 241 -2.85 13.43 3.19
CA ARG A 241 -2.46 14.26 4.33
C ARG A 241 -3.34 13.94 5.54
N ILE A 242 -2.74 13.47 6.62
CA ILE A 242 -3.39 13.06 7.87
C ILE A 242 -3.15 14.16 8.91
N ILE A 243 -4.23 14.69 9.49
CA ILE A 243 -4.21 15.79 10.44
C ILE A 243 -5.07 15.42 11.64
N LEU A 244 -4.62 15.76 12.85
CA LEU A 244 -5.46 15.73 14.04
C LEU A 244 -6.17 17.07 14.17
N GLU A 245 -7.37 17.16 13.61
CA GLU A 245 -8.11 18.41 13.53
C GLU A 245 -8.81 18.75 14.86
N SER A 246 -8.71 20.01 15.29
CA SER A 246 -9.54 20.54 16.37
C SER A 246 -10.94 20.88 15.83
N ARG A 247 -11.97 20.87 16.68
CA ARG A 247 -13.37 21.16 16.27
C ARG A 247 -13.55 22.54 15.61
N ALA A 248 -12.61 23.48 15.80
CA ALA A 248 -12.69 24.86 15.32
C ALA A 248 -12.25 25.02 13.85
N GLU A 249 -11.16 24.36 13.44
CA GLU A 249 -10.61 24.44 12.07
C GLU A 249 -11.54 23.82 11.04
N GLN A 250 -12.31 22.81 11.47
CA GLN A 250 -13.29 22.09 10.68
C GLN A 250 -14.49 22.97 10.26
N ALA A 251 -14.82 24.01 11.03
CA ALA A 251 -15.88 24.95 10.69
C ALA A 251 -15.48 25.89 9.52
N GLU A 252 -14.17 26.08 9.31
CA GLU A 252 -13.65 26.96 8.26
C GLU A 252 -13.50 26.26 6.91
N ASN A 253 -13.41 24.91 6.86
CA ASN A 253 -13.24 24.14 5.63
C ASN A 253 -14.03 22.80 5.61
N PRO A 254 -15.38 22.83 5.69
CA PRO A 254 -16.21 21.64 5.85
C PRO A 254 -16.16 20.65 4.68
N GLU A 255 -15.70 21.06 3.49
CA GLU A 255 -15.63 20.21 2.30
C GLU A 255 -14.24 19.59 2.03
N ARG A 256 -13.26 19.78 2.92
CA ARG A 256 -11.87 19.34 2.68
C ARG A 256 -11.56 18.00 3.33
N GLY A 257 -11.77 16.92 2.57
CA GLY A 257 -11.29 15.58 2.91
C GLY A 257 -12.31 14.70 3.65
N LEU A 258 -11.86 13.53 4.10
CA LEU A 258 -12.68 12.58 4.86
C LEU A 258 -12.37 12.73 6.35
N ARG A 259 -13.43 12.88 7.15
CA ARG A 259 -13.33 12.84 8.61
C ARG A 259 -13.55 11.42 9.09
N PHE A 260 -12.57 10.90 9.83
CA PHE A 260 -12.69 9.63 10.54
C PHE A 260 -12.96 9.87 12.01
N ILE A 261 -13.86 9.08 12.59
CA ILE A 261 -14.24 9.14 14.00
C ILE A 261 -13.82 7.85 14.72
N PRO A 262 -13.59 7.89 16.05
CA PRO A 262 -13.39 6.67 16.83
C PRO A 262 -14.66 5.82 16.84
N LEU A 263 -14.48 4.50 16.82
CA LEU A 263 -15.55 3.51 16.80
C LEU A 263 -15.39 2.52 17.96
N ASP A 264 -16.51 2.07 18.52
CA ASP A 264 -16.52 0.94 19.44
C ASP A 264 -16.34 -0.35 18.62
N LEU A 265 -15.11 -0.87 18.58
CA LEU A 265 -14.78 -2.05 17.78
C LEU A 265 -15.52 -3.32 18.22
N ILE A 266 -16.02 -3.39 19.45
CA ILE A 266 -16.79 -4.54 19.95
C ILE A 266 -18.17 -4.58 19.27
N LYS A 267 -18.76 -3.42 19.02
CA LYS A 267 -20.09 -3.26 18.40
C LYS A 267 -20.04 -2.87 16.93
N ALA A 268 -18.85 -2.75 16.37
CA ALA A 268 -18.67 -2.33 15.00
C ALA A 268 -19.23 -3.38 14.03
N LYS A 269 -19.73 -2.91 12.90
CA LYS A 269 -20.18 -3.72 11.75
C LYS A 269 -19.55 -3.19 10.49
N ILE A 270 -19.27 -4.07 9.54
CA ILE A 270 -18.96 -3.69 8.16
C ILE A 270 -20.27 -3.71 7.39
N ILE A 271 -20.69 -2.56 6.87
CA ILE A 271 -21.87 -2.45 6.01
C ILE A 271 -21.41 -2.22 4.57
N ILE A 272 -21.91 -3.07 3.67
CA ILE A 272 -21.65 -3.04 2.24
C ILE A 272 -22.94 -2.60 1.55
N PHE A 273 -23.00 -1.34 1.12
CA PHE A 273 -24.07 -0.82 0.30
C PHE A 273 -23.76 -1.09 -1.16
N THR A 274 -24.71 -1.66 -1.90
CA THR A 274 -24.51 -2.01 -3.33
C THR A 274 -25.70 -1.54 -4.16
N ASP A 275 -25.41 -1.06 -5.37
CA ASP A 275 -26.42 -0.57 -6.30
C ASP A 275 -25.99 -0.85 -7.76
N GLY A 276 -26.96 -1.13 -8.62
CA GLY A 276 -26.72 -1.52 -10.01
C GLY A 276 -27.65 -0.81 -11.00
N SER A 277 -27.14 0.19 -11.70
CA SER A 277 -27.92 0.95 -12.69
C SER A 277 -27.87 0.31 -14.09
N PHE A 278 -29.00 -0.23 -14.54
CA PHE A 278 -29.13 -0.94 -15.82
C PHE A 278 -29.20 0.02 -17.02
N VAL A 279 -28.32 -0.17 -18.02
CA VAL A 279 -28.36 0.53 -19.32
C VAL A 279 -28.37 2.06 -19.18
N ASN A 280 -27.73 2.58 -18.13
CA ASN A 280 -27.75 4.00 -17.81
C ASN A 280 -26.68 4.83 -18.57
N ASN A 281 -25.63 4.17 -19.07
CA ASN A 281 -24.61 4.87 -19.85
C ASN A 281 -25.10 5.20 -21.26
N ARG A 282 -24.51 6.22 -21.89
CA ARG A 282 -24.82 6.64 -23.27
C ARG A 282 -24.62 5.53 -24.30
N ASP A 283 -23.70 4.60 -24.04
CA ASP A 283 -23.42 3.43 -24.88
C ASP A 283 -24.32 2.23 -24.54
N LEU A 284 -25.38 2.45 -23.77
CA LEU A 284 -26.35 1.45 -23.30
C LEU A 284 -25.74 0.38 -22.38
N THR A 285 -24.59 0.65 -21.77
CA THR A 285 -24.00 -0.24 -20.77
C THR A 285 -24.45 0.10 -19.35
N SER A 286 -24.39 -0.89 -18.47
CA SER A 286 -24.79 -0.74 -17.07
C SER A 286 -23.64 -0.26 -16.20
N GLN A 287 -23.97 0.43 -15.11
CA GLN A 287 -23.05 0.89 -14.09
C GLN A 287 -23.32 0.14 -12.79
N ILE A 288 -22.25 -0.20 -12.07
CA ILE A 288 -22.33 -0.86 -10.77
C ILE A 288 -21.54 -0.05 -9.75
N GLY A 289 -22.06 0.04 -8.55
CA GLY A 289 -21.46 0.80 -7.46
C GLY A 289 -21.55 0.07 -6.14
N PHE A 290 -20.59 0.36 -5.28
CA PHE A 290 -20.66 -0.03 -3.89
C PHE A 290 -19.98 1.00 -2.98
N LEU A 291 -20.41 1.00 -1.72
CA LEU A 291 -19.84 1.77 -0.62
C LEU A 291 -19.70 0.84 0.58
N ILE A 292 -18.50 0.77 1.15
CA ILE A 292 -18.17 -0.05 2.31
C ILE A 292 -17.81 0.89 3.45
N ALA A 293 -18.52 0.76 4.56
CA ALA A 293 -18.29 1.53 5.77
C ALA A 293 -18.14 0.60 6.98
N MET A 294 -17.31 1.00 7.94
CA MET A 294 -17.30 0.40 9.28
C MET A 294 -18.01 1.35 10.23
N VAL A 295 -19.02 0.84 10.92
CA VAL A 295 -19.99 1.66 11.64
C VAL A 295 -20.37 1.05 12.97
N ASN A 296 -20.77 1.90 13.90
CA ASN A 296 -21.61 1.50 15.03
C ASN A 296 -23.07 1.81 14.69
N GLU A 297 -23.95 0.85 14.95
CA GLU A 297 -25.40 1.06 14.80
C GLU A 297 -25.98 1.59 16.11
N ASP A 298 -26.60 2.76 16.05
CA ASP A 298 -27.20 3.44 17.20
C ASP A 298 -28.66 2.99 17.41
N PHE A 299 -29.35 2.66 16.31
CA PHE A 299 -30.75 2.26 16.32
C PHE A 299 -31.05 1.34 15.14
N SER A 300 -31.88 0.32 15.37
CA SER A 300 -32.40 -0.55 14.33
C SER A 300 -33.81 -1.01 14.71
N GLU A 301 -34.82 -0.53 13.98
CA GLU A 301 -36.19 -1.05 13.99
C GLU A 301 -36.56 -1.54 12.59
N GLU A 302 -37.62 -2.35 12.46
CA GLU A 302 -38.01 -2.98 11.19
C GLU A 302 -38.03 -1.96 10.02
N GLY A 303 -37.03 -2.09 9.14
CA GLY A 303 -36.87 -1.28 7.92
C GLY A 303 -36.12 0.04 8.07
N ARG A 304 -35.62 0.42 9.25
CA ARG A 304 -34.82 1.64 9.45
C ARG A 304 -33.70 1.43 10.46
N PHE A 305 -32.49 1.84 10.09
CA PHE A 305 -31.36 1.88 11.00
C PHE A 305 -30.61 3.20 10.90
N ILE A 306 -29.97 3.61 12.00
CA ILE A 306 -29.04 4.73 12.04
C ILE A 306 -27.67 4.15 12.36
N ALA A 307 -26.72 4.43 11.47
CA ALA A 307 -25.35 4.00 11.60
C ALA A 307 -24.41 5.21 11.56
N THR A 308 -23.48 5.25 12.49
CA THR A 308 -22.48 6.29 12.59
C THR A 308 -21.10 5.65 12.41
N GLY A 309 -20.32 6.12 11.44
CA GLY A 309 -18.96 5.63 11.28
C GLY A 309 -18.21 6.09 10.04
N ASN A 310 -17.28 5.25 9.60
CA ASN A 310 -16.20 5.61 8.70
C ASN A 310 -16.35 4.89 7.36
N ILE A 311 -16.31 5.65 6.26
CA ILE A 311 -16.24 5.08 4.91
C ILE A 311 -14.83 4.53 4.67
N ILE A 312 -14.72 3.24 4.35
CA ILE A 312 -13.43 2.58 4.12
C ILE A 312 -13.12 2.50 2.63
N HIS A 313 -14.09 2.08 1.82
CA HIS A 313 -13.87 1.87 0.40
C HIS A 313 -15.14 2.08 -0.42
N TRP A 314 -14.97 2.48 -1.67
CA TRP A 314 -16.07 2.71 -2.60
C TRP A 314 -15.54 2.61 -4.02
N ALA A 315 -16.42 2.22 -4.93
CA ALA A 315 -16.16 2.30 -6.35
C ALA A 315 -17.47 2.49 -7.10
N LEU A 316 -17.39 3.17 -8.23
CA LEU A 316 -18.46 3.28 -9.20
C LEU A 316 -17.85 3.04 -10.58
N SER A 317 -18.26 1.98 -11.26
CA SER A 317 -17.62 1.57 -12.50
C SER A 317 -18.63 0.99 -13.51
N LYS A 318 -18.26 1.03 -14.79
CA LYS A 318 -19.01 0.34 -15.83
C LYS A 318 -18.94 -1.17 -15.58
N CYS A 319 -20.10 -1.83 -15.64
CA CYS A 319 -20.17 -3.27 -15.49
C CYS A 319 -19.39 -3.95 -16.62
N LYS A 320 -18.41 -4.79 -16.25
CA LYS A 320 -17.58 -5.53 -17.22
C LYS A 320 -18.38 -6.61 -17.95
N ARG A 321 -19.47 -7.11 -17.33
CA ARG A 321 -20.35 -8.13 -17.91
C ARG A 321 -21.54 -7.48 -18.61
N VAL A 322 -21.99 -8.09 -19.69
CA VAL A 322 -23.22 -7.68 -20.38
C VAL A 322 -24.41 -8.07 -19.50
N THR A 323 -25.09 -7.07 -18.94
CA THR A 323 -26.35 -7.22 -18.21
C THR A 323 -27.52 -7.25 -19.19
N ARG A 324 -28.50 -8.13 -18.96
CA ARG A 324 -29.74 -8.21 -19.76
C ARG A 324 -31.01 -7.89 -18.97
N SER A 325 -30.86 -7.57 -17.70
CA SER A 325 -31.94 -7.25 -16.77
C SER A 325 -31.43 -6.33 -15.67
N VAL A 326 -32.35 -5.66 -14.97
CA VAL A 326 -32.05 -4.87 -13.77
C VAL A 326 -31.48 -5.79 -12.68
N LEU A 327 -32.09 -6.96 -12.47
CA LEU A 327 -31.58 -7.95 -11.52
C LEU A 327 -30.12 -8.35 -11.81
N ALA A 328 -29.72 -8.43 -13.08
CA ALA A 328 -28.33 -8.71 -13.45
C ALA A 328 -27.37 -7.59 -13.01
N SER A 329 -27.72 -6.31 -13.20
CA SER A 329 -26.86 -5.21 -12.74
C SER A 329 -26.75 -5.18 -11.24
N GLU A 330 -27.86 -5.43 -10.52
CA GLU A 330 -27.89 -5.52 -9.06
C GLU A 330 -27.02 -6.66 -8.52
N ILE A 331 -27.15 -7.87 -9.08
CA ILE A 331 -26.33 -9.03 -8.67
C ILE A 331 -24.85 -8.74 -8.91
N TYR A 332 -24.47 -8.20 -10.07
CA TYR A 332 -23.05 -7.91 -10.32
C TYR A 332 -22.51 -6.78 -9.44
N GLY A 333 -23.33 -5.78 -9.12
CA GLY A 333 -22.98 -4.75 -8.14
C GLY A 333 -22.76 -5.34 -6.75
N LEU A 334 -23.68 -6.19 -6.32
CA LEU A 334 -23.60 -6.93 -5.06
C LEU A 334 -22.35 -7.80 -4.98
N THR A 335 -22.10 -8.67 -5.96
CA THR A 335 -20.93 -9.55 -5.97
C THR A 335 -19.64 -8.73 -5.92
N THR A 336 -19.55 -7.67 -6.71
CA THR A 336 -18.36 -6.80 -6.71
C THR A 336 -18.16 -6.13 -5.34
N GLY A 337 -19.22 -5.59 -4.75
CA GLY A 337 -19.15 -4.97 -3.42
C GLY A 337 -18.80 -5.96 -2.32
N PHE A 338 -19.42 -7.15 -2.35
CA PHE A 338 -19.17 -8.22 -1.40
C PHE A 338 -17.73 -8.72 -1.48
N ASP A 339 -17.16 -8.94 -2.67
CA ASP A 339 -15.76 -9.37 -2.84
C ASP A 339 -14.76 -8.42 -2.18
N HIS A 340 -14.98 -7.10 -2.32
CA HIS A 340 -14.14 -6.09 -1.66
C HIS A 340 -14.41 -6.03 -0.14
N GLY A 341 -15.67 -6.16 0.27
CA GLY A 341 -16.06 -6.11 1.67
C GLY A 341 -15.55 -7.29 2.48
N ILE A 342 -15.67 -8.52 1.97
CA ILE A 342 -15.17 -9.72 2.64
C ILE A 342 -13.64 -9.72 2.73
N THR A 343 -12.98 -9.19 1.71
CA THR A 343 -11.53 -8.97 1.71
C THR A 343 -11.12 -8.05 2.87
N LEU A 344 -11.74 -6.87 2.96
CA LEU A 344 -11.48 -5.93 4.06
C LEU A 344 -11.85 -6.53 5.43
N ALA A 345 -12.94 -7.27 5.51
CA ALA A 345 -13.35 -7.98 6.73
C ALA A 345 -12.29 -8.99 7.18
N SER A 346 -11.64 -9.70 6.25
CA SER A 346 -10.56 -10.64 6.58
C SER A 346 -9.32 -9.93 7.13
N ILE A 347 -8.98 -8.75 6.60
CA ILE A 347 -7.88 -7.92 7.11
C ILE A 347 -8.22 -7.40 8.51
N ILE A 348 -9.43 -6.88 8.68
CA ILE A 348 -9.90 -6.38 9.98
C ILE A 348 -9.91 -7.52 11.00
N LYS A 349 -10.34 -8.72 10.62
CA LYS A 349 -10.30 -9.89 11.50
C LYS A 349 -8.90 -10.15 12.06
N MET A 350 -7.84 -10.07 11.24
CA MET A 350 -6.46 -10.24 11.74
C MET A 350 -6.10 -9.17 12.80
N ILE A 351 -6.55 -7.93 12.60
CA ILE A 351 -6.37 -6.83 13.57
C ILE A 351 -7.15 -7.13 14.86
N MET A 352 -8.43 -7.53 14.74
CA MET A 352 -9.30 -7.85 15.89
C MET A 352 -8.76 -9.04 16.69
N ASP A 353 -8.27 -10.08 16.02
CA ASP A 353 -7.68 -11.27 16.65
C ASP A 353 -6.47 -10.89 17.51
N HIS A 354 -5.61 -9.96 17.03
CA HIS A 354 -4.51 -9.45 17.86
C HIS A 354 -5.00 -8.64 19.05
N LEU A 355 -6.00 -7.78 18.85
CA LEU A 355 -6.58 -6.97 19.92
C LEU A 355 -7.45 -7.78 20.91
N ASN A 356 -7.61 -9.10 20.69
CA ASN A 356 -8.50 -9.98 21.43
C ASN A 356 -9.95 -9.47 21.46
N LEU A 357 -10.41 -8.95 20.32
CA LEU A 357 -11.76 -8.42 20.13
C LEU A 357 -12.60 -9.36 19.26
N PRO A 358 -13.94 -9.33 19.37
CA PRO A 358 -14.80 -10.20 18.57
C PRO A 358 -14.68 -9.90 17.07
N THR A 359 -14.98 -10.91 16.25
CA THR A 359 -15.04 -10.72 14.80
C THR A 359 -16.15 -9.74 14.44
N ILE A 360 -15.84 -8.76 13.59
CA ILE A 360 -16.80 -7.77 13.11
C ILE A 360 -17.76 -8.41 12.11
N LEU A 361 -19.06 -8.16 12.31
CA LEU A 361 -20.11 -8.68 11.46
C LEU A 361 -20.14 -8.00 10.08
N VAL A 362 -20.48 -8.76 9.05
CA VAL A 362 -20.64 -8.26 7.67
C VAL A 362 -22.11 -8.20 7.30
N VAL A 363 -22.62 -6.99 7.07
CA VAL A 363 -23.99 -6.69 6.65
C VAL A 363 -23.98 -6.20 5.22
N VAL A 364 -24.87 -6.75 4.40
CA VAL A 364 -25.04 -6.30 3.01
C VAL A 364 -26.37 -5.58 2.85
N CYS A 365 -26.34 -4.39 2.29
CA CYS A 365 -27.51 -3.55 2.06
C CYS A 365 -27.76 -3.37 0.56
N THR A 366 -28.99 -3.67 0.12
CA THR A 366 -29.46 -3.44 -1.25
C THR A 366 -30.82 -2.75 -1.25
N ASN A 367 -31.02 -1.83 -2.19
CA ASN A 367 -32.32 -1.22 -2.45
C ASN A 367 -33.21 -2.10 -3.37
N SER A 368 -32.70 -3.23 -3.87
CA SER A 368 -33.39 -4.09 -4.82
C SER A 368 -34.16 -5.21 -4.10
N TYR A 369 -35.48 -5.03 -3.99
CA TYR A 369 -36.37 -6.07 -3.45
C TYR A 369 -36.25 -7.40 -4.20
N SER A 370 -36.06 -7.35 -5.53
CA SER A 370 -35.87 -8.55 -6.36
C SER A 370 -34.59 -9.32 -6.00
N LEU A 371 -33.51 -8.60 -5.68
CA LEU A 371 -32.25 -9.20 -5.23
C LEU A 371 -32.40 -9.78 -3.82
N TYR A 372 -33.04 -9.02 -2.93
CA TYR A 372 -33.35 -9.47 -1.57
C TYR A 372 -34.15 -10.78 -1.58
N GLU A 373 -35.19 -10.90 -2.40
CA GLU A 373 -35.95 -12.15 -2.52
C GLU A 373 -35.10 -13.31 -3.06
N CYS A 374 -34.23 -13.07 -4.03
CA CYS A 374 -33.30 -14.09 -4.52
C CYS A 374 -32.36 -14.60 -3.42
N LEU A 375 -31.86 -13.72 -2.56
CA LEU A 375 -30.90 -14.08 -1.51
C LEU A 375 -31.56 -14.71 -0.28
N VAL A 376 -32.61 -14.08 0.24
CA VAL A 376 -33.24 -14.47 1.52
C VAL A 376 -34.28 -15.56 1.33
N LYS A 377 -35.10 -15.50 0.27
CA LYS A 377 -36.16 -16.49 0.00
C LYS A 377 -35.68 -17.64 -0.91
N LEU A 378 -34.38 -17.69 -1.23
CA LEU A 378 -33.79 -18.66 -2.17
C LEU A 378 -34.50 -18.68 -3.54
N GLY A 379 -34.97 -17.51 -4.01
CA GLY A 379 -35.65 -17.38 -5.28
C GLY A 379 -34.76 -17.78 -6.46
N THR A 380 -35.30 -18.55 -7.40
CA THR A 380 -34.56 -18.95 -8.62
C THR A 380 -34.70 -17.90 -9.71
N THR A 381 -33.63 -17.65 -10.46
CA THR A 381 -33.67 -16.87 -11.71
C THR A 381 -33.69 -17.79 -12.93
N LYS A 382 -34.43 -17.39 -13.98
CA LYS A 382 -34.40 -18.06 -15.30
C LYS A 382 -33.11 -17.76 -16.06
N GLU A 383 -32.38 -16.71 -15.67
CA GLU A 383 -31.15 -16.29 -16.33
C GLU A 383 -29.97 -17.15 -15.87
N LYS A 384 -29.64 -18.19 -16.64
CA LYS A 384 -28.60 -19.19 -16.32
C LYS A 384 -27.24 -18.59 -15.93
N ARG A 385 -26.89 -17.42 -16.46
CA ARG A 385 -25.61 -16.75 -16.19
C ARG A 385 -25.49 -16.24 -14.75
N LEU A 386 -26.60 -15.84 -14.14
CA LEU A 386 -26.64 -15.28 -12.79
C LEU A 386 -26.69 -16.36 -11.70
N ILE A 387 -27.01 -17.60 -12.07
CA ILE A 387 -27.17 -18.71 -11.13
C ILE A 387 -25.85 -18.98 -10.37
N ILE A 388 -24.70 -18.89 -11.04
CA ILE A 388 -23.40 -19.14 -10.39
C ILE A 388 -23.13 -18.10 -9.31
N ASP A 389 -23.29 -16.81 -9.63
CA ASP A 389 -23.06 -15.72 -8.67
C ASP A 389 -24.04 -15.80 -7.49
N LEU A 390 -25.32 -16.14 -7.74
CA LEU A 390 -26.32 -16.35 -6.67
C LEU A 390 -25.98 -17.54 -5.76
N ILE A 391 -25.57 -18.69 -6.33
CA ILE A 391 -25.17 -19.86 -5.53
C ILE A 391 -23.95 -19.53 -4.66
N ALA A 392 -22.98 -18.78 -5.19
CA ALA A 392 -21.82 -18.33 -4.44
C ALA A 392 -22.24 -17.44 -3.25
N LEU A 393 -23.11 -16.45 -3.48
CA LEU A 393 -23.64 -15.58 -2.43
C LEU A 393 -24.45 -16.36 -1.38
N HIS A 394 -25.28 -17.32 -1.80
CA HIS A 394 -25.99 -18.22 -0.88
C HIS A 394 -25.03 -19.07 -0.05
N GLN A 395 -23.93 -19.54 -0.64
CA GLN A 395 -22.91 -20.29 0.07
C GLN A 395 -22.21 -19.42 1.11
N SER A 396 -21.86 -18.18 0.77
CA SER A 396 -21.27 -17.20 1.70
C SER A 396 -22.22 -16.88 2.87
N TYR A 397 -23.51 -16.70 2.59
CA TYR A 397 -24.53 -16.54 3.64
C TYR A 397 -24.63 -17.77 4.55
N LYS A 398 -24.64 -18.99 3.98
CA LYS A 398 -24.65 -20.25 4.75
C LYS A 398 -23.40 -20.43 5.63
N LYS A 399 -22.25 -19.96 5.15
CA LYS A 399 -20.97 -20.00 5.89
C LYS A 399 -20.83 -18.89 6.94
N ARG A 400 -21.80 -17.96 7.04
CA ARG A 400 -21.70 -16.75 7.87
C ARG A 400 -20.52 -15.84 7.47
N GLU A 401 -20.21 -15.79 6.19
CA GLU A 401 -19.36 -14.74 5.60
C GLU A 401 -20.20 -13.47 5.34
N ILE A 402 -21.51 -13.63 5.19
CA ILE A 402 -22.52 -12.57 5.28
C ILE A 402 -23.39 -12.89 6.50
N ASP A 403 -23.40 -12.01 7.48
CA ASP A 403 -24.17 -12.19 8.71
C ASP A 403 -25.63 -11.77 8.54
N GLU A 404 -25.85 -10.72 7.76
CA GLU A 404 -27.16 -10.10 7.57
C GLU A 404 -27.30 -9.49 6.16
N ILE A 405 -28.51 -9.58 5.59
CA ILE A 405 -28.88 -8.94 4.32
C ILE A 405 -30.07 -8.02 4.59
N ARG A 406 -29.96 -6.77 4.17
CA ARG A 406 -30.96 -5.71 4.40
C ARG A 406 -31.41 -5.06 3.10
#